data_AF-A0A9Q4CXX7-F1
#
_entry.id   AF-A0A9Q4CXX7-F1
#
_cell.length_a   1.000
_cell.length_b   1.000
_cell.length_c   1.000
_cell.angle_alpha   90.00
_cell.angle_beta   90.00
_cell.angle_gamma   90.00
#
_symmetry.space_group_name_H-M   'P 1'
#
loop_
_entity.id
_entity.type
_entity.pdbx_description
1 polymer ?
#
loop_
_entity_poly.entity_id
_entity_poly.type
_entity_poly.pdbx_seq_one_letter_code
_entity_poly.pdbx_strand_id
1 'polypeptide(L)'
;MIKYLGSKRVLVPVLGAMAEAAGARTAVDLFSGTTRVAQEFKRRGIHTTAADRATYTGVLAGCYIATDARTVDREHLAAVLADLQATRPVRGYVTETFCEQARYFQPKNGMRIDAIRQRIEAEHAGTELYPVLLTSLMEAADRVDSTTGIQMAYLKDWAPRSMRDLELRVPVLLDGPGASVTGDVMQTVDTLPAVDLCYVDPPYNQHRYFANYHVWETLVRWDAPDHYGVACKRVDVRDDETRSVFNSRRTMPAALADVLSRVRAKTVILSYNDESWITAAQMADMLRDSGHEAVEVFAFDSKRYVGAQIGIHSPAGKKVGAVSHLRNTEYVFVAGGAQAVRDVAAGLAGVAGGQRSRVLDRTAAALGTLSTGL
;
A
#
# COMPACT_ATOMS: atom_id res chain seq x y z
N MET A 1 -7.72 -8.57 -5.52
CA MET A 1 -6.83 -7.48 -5.08
C MET A 1 -7.10 -6.21 -5.89
N ILE A 2 -7.39 -5.11 -5.18
CA ILE A 2 -7.74 -3.82 -5.77
C ILE A 2 -6.56 -3.13 -6.47
N LYS A 3 -6.87 -2.27 -7.45
CA LYS A 3 -5.87 -1.41 -8.11
C LYS A 3 -5.33 -0.38 -7.11
N TYR A 4 -4.01 -0.29 -6.97
CA TYR A 4 -3.35 0.56 -5.97
C TYR A 4 -2.05 1.18 -6.48
N LEU A 5 -1.90 2.48 -6.26
CA LEU A 5 -0.71 3.23 -6.64
C LEU A 5 0.48 2.78 -5.78
N GLY A 6 1.66 2.63 -6.37
CA GLY A 6 2.85 2.20 -5.66
C GLY A 6 2.91 0.70 -5.31
N SER A 7 1.97 -0.12 -5.82
CA SER A 7 1.93 -1.56 -5.54
C SER A 7 3.26 -2.27 -5.88
N LYS A 8 3.96 -2.77 -4.86
CA LYS A 8 5.26 -3.46 -4.91
C LYS A 8 5.24 -4.87 -5.50
N ARG A 9 4.33 -5.16 -6.43
CA ARG A 9 4.09 -6.52 -6.97
C ARG A 9 5.36 -7.22 -7.44
N VAL A 10 6.29 -6.48 -8.04
CA VAL A 10 7.56 -7.03 -8.57
C VAL A 10 8.58 -7.28 -7.45
N LEU A 11 8.57 -6.47 -6.39
CA LEU A 11 9.53 -6.56 -5.29
C LEU A 11 9.10 -7.51 -4.17
N VAL A 12 7.82 -7.89 -4.10
CA VAL A 12 7.29 -8.78 -3.05
C VAL A 12 8.14 -10.05 -2.81
N PRO A 13 8.50 -10.85 -3.84
CA PRO A 13 9.30 -12.05 -3.61
C PRO A 13 10.70 -11.75 -3.04
N VAL A 14 11.30 -10.64 -3.46
CA VAL A 14 12.61 -10.18 -2.98
C VAL A 14 12.51 -9.75 -1.52
N LEU A 15 11.51 -8.93 -1.17
CA LEU A 15 11.30 -8.47 0.21
C LEU A 15 11.04 -9.66 1.15
N GLY A 16 10.29 -10.66 0.70
CA GLY A 16 10.08 -11.90 1.43
C GLY A 16 11.39 -12.68 1.67
N ALA A 17 12.24 -12.80 0.66
CA ALA A 17 13.54 -13.44 0.79
C ALA A 17 14.48 -12.67 1.74
N MET A 18 14.45 -11.33 1.69
CA MET A 18 15.19 -10.50 2.65
C MET A 18 14.71 -10.75 4.08
N ALA A 19 13.41 -10.87 4.31
CA ALA A 19 12.86 -11.12 5.63
C ALA A 19 13.28 -12.49 6.20
N GLU A 20 13.30 -13.54 5.37
CA GLU A 20 13.83 -14.85 5.76
C GLU A 20 15.32 -14.82 6.03
N ALA A 21 16.10 -14.16 5.18
CA ALA A 21 17.54 -14.02 5.34
C ALA A 21 17.92 -13.21 6.60
N ALA A 22 17.07 -12.26 6.99
CA ALA A 22 17.17 -11.55 8.27
C ALA A 22 16.78 -12.42 9.49
N GLY A 23 16.28 -13.64 9.27
CA GLY A 23 15.79 -14.53 10.33
C GLY A 23 14.54 -13.99 11.04
N ALA A 24 13.73 -13.17 10.36
CA ALA A 24 12.60 -12.50 10.96
C ALA A 24 11.50 -13.50 11.36
N ARG A 25 11.04 -13.44 12.61
CA ARG A 25 9.85 -14.18 13.09
C ARG A 25 8.67 -13.26 13.39
N THR A 26 8.97 -11.99 13.63
CA THR A 26 8.00 -10.93 13.83
C THR A 26 8.30 -9.78 12.86
N ALA A 27 7.25 -9.20 12.26
CA ALA A 27 7.41 -8.08 11.34
C ALA A 27 6.33 -7.01 11.48
N VAL A 28 6.67 -5.77 11.14
CA VAL A 28 5.73 -4.67 10.92
C VAL A 28 5.82 -4.22 9.46
N ASP A 29 4.69 -4.08 8.78
CA ASP A 29 4.56 -3.36 7.51
C ASP A 29 3.94 -1.99 7.81
N LEU A 30 4.78 -0.95 7.86
CA LEU A 30 4.45 0.34 8.49
C LEU A 30 3.55 1.24 7.62
N PHE A 31 3.51 0.97 6.31
CA PHE A 31 2.74 1.68 5.30
C PHE A 31 2.07 0.66 4.37
N SER A 32 1.27 -0.22 4.96
CA SER A 32 0.88 -1.48 4.34
C SER A 32 -0.02 -1.34 3.10
N GLY A 33 -0.81 -0.27 2.99
CA GLY A 33 -1.72 -0.03 1.88
C GLY A 33 -2.64 -1.23 1.62
N THR A 34 -2.41 -1.93 0.49
CA THR A 34 -3.15 -3.15 0.14
C THR A 34 -2.60 -4.44 0.75
N THR A 35 -1.65 -4.33 1.69
CA THR A 35 -1.06 -5.41 2.49
C THR A 35 -0.21 -6.41 1.70
N ARG A 36 0.25 -6.09 0.49
CA ARG A 36 0.94 -7.08 -0.36
C ARG A 36 2.23 -7.62 0.27
N VAL A 37 3.01 -6.74 0.90
CA VAL A 37 4.27 -7.11 1.55
C VAL A 37 3.97 -7.83 2.87
N ALA A 38 3.07 -7.29 3.70
CA ALA A 38 2.60 -7.97 4.90
C ALA A 38 2.05 -9.40 4.63
N GLN A 39 1.30 -9.60 3.55
CA GLN A 39 0.80 -10.91 3.13
C GLN A 39 1.93 -11.87 2.80
N GLU A 40 2.99 -11.38 2.17
CA GLU A 40 4.16 -12.20 1.85
C GLU A 40 4.92 -12.63 3.10
N PHE A 41 5.12 -11.71 4.04
CA PHE A 41 5.72 -12.05 5.34
C PHE A 41 4.87 -13.10 6.08
N LYS A 42 3.55 -12.91 6.13
CA LYS A 42 2.64 -13.87 6.75
C LYS A 42 2.68 -15.24 6.08
N ARG A 43 2.71 -15.32 4.73
CA ARG A 43 2.86 -16.59 4.00
C ARG A 43 4.13 -17.37 4.36
N ARG A 44 5.18 -16.65 4.78
CA ARG A 44 6.46 -17.22 5.22
C ARG A 44 6.47 -17.60 6.70
N GLY A 45 5.32 -17.54 7.36
CA GLY A 45 5.17 -17.87 8.78
C GLY A 45 5.61 -16.76 9.74
N ILE A 46 5.84 -15.54 9.23
CA ILE A 46 6.24 -14.40 10.06
C ILE A 46 4.99 -13.78 10.69
N HIS A 47 4.96 -13.64 12.01
CA HIS A 47 3.89 -12.93 12.71
C HIS A 47 3.95 -11.46 12.34
N THR A 48 3.00 -11.01 11.52
CA THR A 48 3.06 -9.71 10.86
C THR A 48 1.98 -8.77 11.36
N THR A 49 2.36 -7.54 11.70
CA THR A 49 1.46 -6.42 11.97
C THR A 49 1.44 -5.49 10.77
N ALA A 50 0.28 -5.31 10.14
CA ALA A 50 0.10 -4.32 9.07
C ALA A 50 -0.45 -3.02 9.66
N ALA A 51 0.23 -1.91 9.38
CA ALA A 51 -0.17 -0.58 9.80
C ALA A 51 -0.45 0.32 8.59
N ASP A 52 -1.49 1.15 8.68
CA ASP A 52 -1.77 2.20 7.72
C ASP A 52 -2.76 3.23 8.31
N ARG A 53 -2.91 4.40 7.68
CA ARG A 53 -3.81 5.46 8.13
C ARG A 53 -5.23 5.30 7.59
N ALA A 54 -5.39 4.79 6.37
CA ALA A 54 -6.70 4.77 5.71
C ALA A 54 -7.65 3.72 6.33
N THR A 55 -8.96 3.97 6.28
CA THR A 55 -9.92 3.04 6.90
C THR A 55 -10.06 1.76 6.08
N TYR A 56 -10.05 1.89 4.74
CA TYR A 56 -10.16 0.74 3.85
C TYR A 56 -8.92 -0.15 3.89
N THR A 57 -7.72 0.41 4.11
CA THR A 57 -6.50 -0.38 4.32
C THR A 57 -6.55 -1.12 5.65
N GLY A 58 -7.17 -0.53 6.68
CA GLY A 58 -7.49 -1.21 7.93
C GLY A 58 -8.36 -2.46 7.74
N VAL A 59 -9.42 -2.37 6.91
CA VAL A 59 -10.26 -3.52 6.55
C VAL A 59 -9.48 -4.60 5.78
N LEU A 60 -8.65 -4.19 4.81
CA LEU A 60 -7.80 -5.12 4.08
C LEU A 60 -6.79 -5.82 4.99
N ALA A 61 -6.18 -5.10 5.94
CA ALA A 61 -5.30 -5.64 6.97
C ALA A 61 -6.05 -6.59 7.91
N GLY A 62 -7.26 -6.24 8.33
CA GLY A 62 -8.14 -7.13 9.09
C GLY A 62 -8.38 -8.46 8.38
N CYS A 63 -8.70 -8.41 7.08
CA CYS A 63 -8.99 -9.59 6.27
C CYS A 63 -7.73 -10.43 5.97
N TYR A 64 -6.65 -9.80 5.50
CA TYR A 64 -5.50 -10.53 4.97
C TYR A 64 -4.44 -10.87 6.02
N ILE A 65 -4.36 -10.07 7.08
CA ILE A 65 -3.28 -10.16 8.07
C ILE A 65 -3.81 -10.59 9.43
N ALA A 66 -4.83 -9.92 9.97
CA ALA A 66 -5.36 -10.26 11.29
C ALA A 66 -6.17 -11.57 11.29
N THR A 67 -6.96 -11.83 10.24
CA THR A 67 -7.74 -13.07 10.12
C THR A 67 -6.81 -14.27 9.88
N ASP A 68 -6.88 -15.27 10.75
CA ASP A 68 -6.19 -16.56 10.58
C ASP A 68 -7.10 -17.53 9.81
N ALA A 69 -6.70 -17.94 8.62
CA ALA A 69 -7.50 -18.82 7.78
C ALA A 69 -7.77 -20.20 8.40
N ARG A 70 -7.03 -20.58 9.45
CA ARG A 70 -7.20 -21.84 10.20
C ARG A 70 -8.34 -21.77 11.23
N THR A 71 -8.74 -20.58 11.66
CA THR A 71 -9.83 -20.39 12.64
C THR A 71 -11.17 -20.07 11.98
N VAL A 72 -11.16 -19.77 10.68
CA VAL A 72 -12.39 -19.43 9.94
C VAL A 72 -13.14 -20.68 9.52
N ASP A 73 -14.41 -20.76 9.92
CA ASP A 73 -15.36 -21.71 9.34
C ASP A 73 -15.64 -21.36 7.88
N ARG A 74 -15.05 -22.14 6.97
CA ARG A 74 -15.11 -21.91 5.53
C ARG A 74 -16.48 -22.21 4.93
N GLU A 75 -17.20 -23.17 5.49
CA GLU A 75 -18.54 -23.52 5.03
C GLU A 75 -19.53 -22.43 5.42
N HIS A 76 -19.46 -21.98 6.67
CA HIS A 76 -20.26 -20.85 7.14
C HIS A 76 -19.96 -19.56 6.34
N LEU A 77 -18.68 -19.21 6.14
CA LEU A 77 -18.31 -18.04 5.33
C LEU A 77 -18.84 -18.13 3.88
N ALA A 78 -18.76 -19.31 3.26
CA ALA A 78 -19.29 -19.52 1.92
C ALA A 78 -20.82 -19.36 1.88
N ALA A 79 -21.53 -19.89 2.87
CA ALA A 79 -22.98 -19.74 3.00
C ALA A 79 -23.40 -18.27 3.17
N VAL A 80 -22.72 -17.53 4.06
CA VAL A 80 -22.96 -16.08 4.27
C VAL A 80 -22.75 -15.30 2.97
N LEU A 81 -21.65 -15.56 2.24
CA LEU A 81 -21.40 -14.88 0.97
C LEU A 81 -22.45 -15.21 -0.11
N ALA A 82 -22.92 -16.46 -0.17
CA ALA A 82 -23.96 -16.87 -1.10
C ALA A 82 -25.30 -16.18 -0.80
N ASP A 83 -25.65 -16.10 0.48
CA ASP A 83 -26.85 -15.40 0.93
C ASP A 83 -26.78 -13.88 0.66
N LEU A 84 -25.64 -13.24 0.97
CA LEU A 84 -25.39 -11.85 0.61
C LEU A 84 -25.48 -11.62 -0.90
N GLN A 85 -24.88 -12.51 -1.72
CA GLN A 85 -24.91 -12.44 -3.18
C GLN A 85 -26.34 -12.47 -3.75
N ALA A 86 -27.27 -13.19 -3.09
CA ALA A 86 -28.68 -13.32 -3.46
C ALA A 86 -29.57 -12.14 -3.03
N THR A 87 -29.02 -11.17 -2.29
CA THR A 87 -29.76 -10.01 -1.80
C THR A 87 -30.39 -9.21 -2.95
N ARG A 88 -31.67 -8.86 -2.80
CA ARG A 88 -32.39 -8.04 -3.77
C ARG A 88 -31.71 -6.64 -3.87
N PRO A 89 -31.40 -6.15 -5.08
CA PRO A 89 -30.78 -4.84 -5.24
C PRO A 89 -31.66 -3.71 -4.70
N VAL A 90 -31.04 -2.72 -4.07
CA VAL A 90 -31.69 -1.51 -3.54
C VAL A 90 -30.94 -0.30 -4.05
N ARG A 91 -31.65 0.80 -4.31
CA ARG A 91 -31.02 2.06 -4.71
C ARG A 91 -30.65 2.85 -3.45
N GLY A 92 -29.37 3.18 -3.30
CA GLY A 92 -28.85 4.00 -2.19
C GLY A 92 -27.78 4.98 -2.65
N TYR A 93 -26.96 5.44 -1.69
CA TYR A 93 -25.94 6.47 -1.92
C TYR A 93 -24.92 6.06 -2.99
N VAL A 94 -24.48 4.80 -3.03
CA VAL A 94 -23.51 4.35 -4.05
C VAL A 94 -24.12 4.44 -5.45
N THR A 95 -25.38 4.02 -5.60
CA THR A 95 -26.09 4.11 -6.88
C THR A 95 -26.23 5.56 -7.34
N GLU A 96 -26.70 6.44 -6.47
CA GLU A 96 -26.91 7.84 -6.82
C GLU A 96 -25.57 8.55 -7.11
N THR A 97 -24.64 8.51 -6.15
CA THR A 97 -23.42 9.31 -6.18
C THR A 97 -22.37 8.71 -7.12
N PHE A 98 -22.14 7.39 -7.07
CA PHE A 98 -21.04 6.73 -7.77
C PHE A 98 -21.44 5.95 -9.03
N CYS A 99 -22.72 5.99 -9.43
CA CYS A 99 -23.17 5.42 -10.70
C CYS A 99 -23.84 6.44 -11.63
N GLU A 100 -24.73 7.28 -11.09
CA GLU A 100 -25.51 8.23 -11.90
C GLU A 100 -24.85 9.61 -12.00
N GLN A 101 -24.40 10.17 -10.87
CA GLN A 101 -23.68 11.44 -10.86
C GLN A 101 -22.24 11.27 -11.34
N ALA A 102 -21.57 10.23 -10.85
CA ALA A 102 -20.26 9.80 -11.32
C ALA A 102 -20.34 8.40 -11.92
N ARG A 103 -19.63 8.14 -13.02
CA ARG A 103 -19.68 6.84 -13.71
C ARG A 103 -18.62 5.87 -13.20
N TYR A 104 -18.55 5.63 -11.88
CA TYR A 104 -17.62 4.65 -11.32
C TYR A 104 -18.10 3.23 -11.49
N PHE A 105 -19.39 2.98 -11.29
CA PHE A 105 -20.02 1.68 -11.50
C PHE A 105 -21.27 1.81 -12.36
N GLN A 106 -21.67 0.72 -13.02
CA GLN A 106 -22.99 0.67 -13.64
C GLN A 106 -24.08 0.74 -12.55
N PRO A 107 -25.22 1.43 -12.77
CA PRO A 107 -26.31 1.48 -11.78
C PRO A 107 -26.75 0.10 -11.29
N LYS A 108 -26.78 -0.92 -12.17
CA LYS A 108 -27.08 -2.31 -11.78
C LYS A 108 -26.13 -2.88 -10.71
N ASN A 109 -24.85 -2.49 -10.76
CA ASN A 109 -23.86 -2.92 -9.79
C ASN A 109 -23.89 -2.02 -8.54
N GLY A 110 -24.13 -0.72 -8.71
CA GLY A 110 -24.37 0.21 -7.59
C GLY A 110 -25.46 -0.28 -6.66
N MET A 111 -26.61 -0.67 -7.21
CA MET A 111 -27.75 -1.14 -6.41
C MET A 111 -27.45 -2.43 -5.64
N ARG A 112 -26.54 -3.25 -6.16
CA ARG A 112 -26.07 -4.47 -5.48
C ARG A 112 -25.07 -4.15 -4.39
N ILE A 113 -24.14 -3.20 -4.63
CA ILE A 113 -23.24 -2.70 -3.60
C ILE A 113 -24.07 -2.13 -2.44
N ASP A 114 -25.06 -1.29 -2.74
CA ASP A 114 -25.92 -0.69 -1.72
C ASP A 114 -26.60 -1.76 -0.84
N ALA A 115 -27.24 -2.74 -1.48
CA ALA A 115 -27.99 -3.77 -0.77
C ALA A 115 -27.09 -4.70 0.06
N ILE A 116 -25.99 -5.18 -0.53
CA ILE A 116 -25.06 -6.10 0.12
C ILE A 116 -24.39 -5.40 1.29
N ARG A 117 -23.93 -4.16 1.10
CA ARG A 117 -23.22 -3.44 2.14
C ARG A 117 -24.11 -3.05 3.30
N GLN A 118 -25.39 -2.71 3.05
CA GLN A 118 -26.38 -2.48 4.10
C GLN A 118 -26.57 -3.72 4.98
N ARG A 119 -26.64 -4.91 4.37
CA ARG A 119 -26.72 -6.17 5.12
C ARG A 119 -25.45 -6.50 5.89
N ILE A 120 -24.27 -6.30 5.29
CA ILE A 120 -22.99 -6.46 6.01
C ILE A 120 -22.95 -5.57 7.26
N GLU A 121 -23.46 -4.32 7.18
CA GLU A 121 -23.55 -3.44 8.34
C GLU A 121 -24.49 -4.01 9.42
N ALA A 122 -25.71 -4.32 9.02
CA ALA A 122 -26.77 -4.68 9.95
C ALA A 122 -26.54 -6.04 10.64
N GLU A 123 -25.93 -6.99 9.93
CA GLU A 123 -25.88 -8.39 10.36
C GLU A 123 -24.49 -8.82 10.82
N HIS A 124 -23.43 -8.12 10.40
CA HIS A 124 -22.06 -8.58 10.62
C HIS A 124 -21.12 -7.54 11.23
N ALA A 125 -21.54 -6.30 11.47
CA ALA A 125 -20.71 -5.31 12.15
C ALA A 125 -20.21 -5.82 13.51
N GLY A 126 -18.91 -5.65 13.77
CA GLY A 126 -18.28 -6.12 15.01
C GLY A 126 -17.96 -7.62 15.07
N THR A 127 -18.36 -8.42 14.07
CA THR A 127 -18.01 -9.84 13.99
C THR A 127 -16.63 -10.05 13.36
N GLU A 128 -16.02 -11.22 13.59
CA GLU A 128 -14.74 -11.59 12.97
C GLU A 128 -14.81 -11.70 11.43
N LEU A 129 -16.00 -11.96 10.87
CA LEU A 129 -16.21 -12.02 9.43
C LEU A 129 -16.30 -10.63 8.79
N TYR A 130 -16.57 -9.58 9.57
CA TYR A 130 -16.78 -8.22 9.05
C TYR A 130 -15.69 -7.74 8.07
N PRO A 131 -14.38 -7.77 8.42
CA PRO A 131 -13.34 -7.35 7.48
C PRO A 131 -13.24 -8.25 6.24
N VAL A 132 -13.56 -9.54 6.36
CA VAL A 132 -13.54 -10.51 5.25
C VAL A 132 -14.67 -10.21 4.27
N LEU A 133 -15.88 -9.97 4.77
CA LEU A 133 -17.06 -9.67 3.95
C LEU A 133 -16.92 -8.31 3.24
N LEU A 134 -16.43 -7.27 3.95
CA LEU A 134 -16.14 -5.98 3.33
C LEU A 134 -15.06 -6.09 2.26
N THR A 135 -14.00 -6.85 2.51
CA THR A 135 -12.94 -7.09 1.51
C THR A 135 -13.51 -7.81 0.29
N SER A 136 -14.35 -8.84 0.47
CA SER A 136 -15.03 -9.53 -0.62
C SER A 136 -15.84 -8.56 -1.50
N LEU A 137 -16.63 -7.67 -0.88
CA LEU A 137 -17.42 -6.67 -1.59
C LEU A 137 -16.54 -5.63 -2.30
N MET A 138 -15.52 -5.09 -1.63
CA MET A 138 -14.58 -4.13 -2.23
C MET A 138 -13.91 -4.70 -3.47
N GLU A 139 -13.43 -5.95 -3.40
CA GLU A 139 -12.81 -6.57 -4.56
C GLU A 139 -13.83 -6.89 -5.66
N ALA A 140 -15.07 -7.23 -5.31
CA ALA A 140 -16.16 -7.41 -6.26
C ALA A 140 -16.47 -6.11 -7.02
N ALA A 141 -16.54 -4.99 -6.30
CA ALA A 141 -16.71 -3.67 -6.87
C ALA A 141 -15.53 -3.28 -7.78
N ASP A 142 -14.27 -3.47 -7.35
CA ASP A 142 -13.08 -3.14 -8.17
C ASP A 142 -13.02 -3.94 -9.49
N ARG A 143 -13.56 -5.17 -9.52
CA ARG A 143 -13.64 -5.99 -10.74
C ARG A 143 -14.61 -5.43 -11.79
N VAL A 144 -15.59 -4.63 -11.37
CA VAL A 144 -16.66 -4.06 -12.21
C VAL A 144 -16.66 -2.52 -12.22
N ASP A 145 -15.56 -1.90 -11.82
CA ASP A 145 -15.41 -0.45 -11.85
C ASP A 145 -15.08 0.08 -13.26
N SER A 146 -15.25 1.40 -13.46
CA SER A 146 -14.95 2.12 -14.70
C SER A 146 -13.83 3.15 -14.54
N THR A 147 -12.90 2.92 -13.61
CA THR A 147 -11.70 3.77 -13.38
C THR A 147 -10.45 3.26 -14.09
N THR A 148 -9.32 3.96 -13.94
CA THR A 148 -7.98 3.51 -14.37
C THR A 148 -7.05 3.17 -13.20
N GLY A 149 -7.61 2.95 -12.00
CA GLY A 149 -6.84 2.57 -10.80
C GLY A 149 -6.69 3.65 -9.72
N ILE A 150 -7.25 4.83 -9.97
CA ILE A 150 -7.52 5.86 -8.96
C ILE A 150 -8.94 6.40 -9.18
N GLN A 151 -9.56 6.90 -8.12
CA GLN A 151 -10.93 7.42 -8.11
C GLN A 151 -10.97 8.94 -8.16
N MET A 152 -9.95 9.56 -8.76
CA MET A 152 -9.94 11.01 -9.02
C MET A 152 -10.71 11.38 -10.29
N ALA A 153 -11.00 10.39 -11.14
CA ALA A 153 -11.76 10.52 -12.37
C ALA A 153 -12.29 9.14 -12.81
N TYR A 154 -13.26 9.15 -13.71
CA TYR A 154 -13.78 7.97 -14.40
C TYR A 154 -13.68 8.14 -15.91
N LEU A 155 -13.74 7.03 -16.64
CA LEU A 155 -13.68 7.03 -18.10
C LEU A 155 -14.94 7.69 -18.72
N LYS A 156 -14.76 8.38 -19.84
CA LYS A 156 -15.87 8.97 -20.62
C LYS A 156 -16.84 7.90 -21.12
N ASP A 157 -16.32 6.76 -21.52
CA ASP A 157 -17.09 5.58 -21.90
C ASP A 157 -16.95 4.50 -20.81
N TRP A 158 -17.95 3.63 -20.70
CA TRP A 158 -17.91 2.56 -19.72
C TRP A 158 -16.77 1.60 -20.04
N ALA A 159 -15.95 1.26 -19.04
CA ALA A 159 -14.97 0.19 -19.18
C ALA A 159 -15.71 -1.12 -19.50
N PRO A 160 -15.25 -1.94 -20.46
CA PRO A 160 -15.93 -3.20 -20.79
C PRO A 160 -16.16 -4.13 -19.58
N ARG A 161 -15.28 -4.07 -18.58
CA ARG A 161 -15.42 -4.85 -17.33
C ARG A 161 -16.59 -4.40 -16.45
N SER A 162 -16.99 -3.13 -16.51
CA SER A 162 -18.09 -2.62 -15.68
C SER A 162 -19.45 -3.19 -16.07
N MET A 163 -19.56 -3.74 -17.29
CA MET A 163 -20.75 -4.42 -17.80
C MET A 163 -20.98 -5.80 -17.16
N ARG A 164 -19.98 -6.38 -16.51
CA ARG A 164 -20.13 -7.66 -15.80
C ARG A 164 -20.98 -7.47 -14.55
N ASP A 165 -21.53 -8.56 -14.04
CA ASP A 165 -22.26 -8.55 -12.78
C ASP A 165 -21.30 -8.60 -11.59
N LEU A 166 -21.66 -7.89 -10.53
CA LEU A 166 -20.95 -7.96 -9.26
C LEU A 166 -21.00 -9.38 -8.68
N GLU A 167 -19.85 -9.91 -8.27
CA GLU A 167 -19.73 -11.27 -7.77
C GLU A 167 -18.84 -11.28 -6.53
N LEU A 168 -19.43 -11.58 -5.38
CA LEU A 168 -18.71 -11.80 -4.12
C LEU A 168 -17.88 -13.08 -4.21
N ARG A 169 -16.68 -13.06 -3.62
CA ARG A 169 -15.77 -14.20 -3.58
C ARG A 169 -15.04 -14.21 -2.25
N VAL A 170 -14.79 -15.40 -1.72
CA VAL A 170 -13.93 -15.56 -0.53
C VAL A 170 -12.55 -14.97 -0.85
N PRO A 171 -12.09 -13.95 -0.11
CA PRO A 171 -10.72 -13.45 -0.24
C PRO A 171 -9.72 -14.57 0.02
N VAL A 172 -8.52 -14.49 -0.57
CA VAL A 172 -7.48 -15.50 -0.31
C VAL A 172 -6.91 -15.29 1.10
N LEU A 173 -7.54 -15.92 2.08
CA LEU A 173 -7.13 -15.89 3.48
C LEU A 173 -5.80 -16.63 3.68
N LEU A 174 -4.98 -16.13 4.59
CA LEU A 174 -3.66 -16.68 4.90
C LEU A 174 -3.66 -17.36 6.26
N ASP A 175 -2.98 -18.49 6.34
CA ASP A 175 -2.75 -19.20 7.60
C ASP A 175 -1.84 -18.37 8.52
N GLY A 176 -2.05 -18.50 9.83
CA GLY A 176 -1.20 -17.90 10.84
C GLY A 176 -1.82 -16.66 11.50
N PRO A 177 -1.37 -16.31 12.71
CA PRO A 177 -1.80 -15.09 13.37
C PRO A 177 -1.11 -13.86 12.76
N GLY A 178 -1.78 -12.72 12.84
CA GLY A 178 -1.22 -11.40 12.54
C GLY A 178 -2.05 -10.32 13.21
N ALA A 179 -1.67 -9.06 13.01
CA ALA A 179 -2.39 -7.92 13.56
C ALA A 179 -2.56 -6.81 12.53
N SER A 180 -3.53 -5.94 12.78
CA SER A 180 -3.76 -4.73 12.00
C SER A 180 -3.86 -3.52 12.91
N VAL A 181 -3.19 -2.42 12.54
CA VAL A 181 -3.25 -1.14 13.26
C VAL A 181 -3.67 -0.06 12.27
N THR A 182 -4.77 0.64 12.55
CA THR A 182 -5.22 1.77 11.73
C THR A 182 -4.95 3.08 12.46
N GLY A 183 -4.16 3.98 11.86
CA GLY A 183 -3.86 5.29 12.44
C GLY A 183 -2.70 6.00 11.77
N ASP A 184 -2.44 7.25 12.17
CA ASP A 184 -1.28 7.98 11.68
C ASP A 184 0.01 7.33 12.19
N VAL A 185 0.92 6.97 11.29
CA VAL A 185 2.24 6.44 11.67
C VAL A 185 2.99 7.35 12.65
N MET A 186 2.81 8.67 12.56
CA MET A 186 3.44 9.61 13.49
C MET A 186 3.00 9.40 14.93
N GLN A 187 1.82 8.81 15.15
CA GLN A 187 1.23 8.48 16.44
C GLN A 187 1.34 6.99 16.77
N THR A 188 1.17 6.11 15.78
CA THR A 188 1.11 4.66 16.00
C THR A 188 2.49 4.02 16.12
N VAL A 189 3.57 4.65 15.61
CA VAL A 189 4.93 4.07 15.70
C VAL A 189 5.35 3.75 17.13
N ASP A 190 4.91 4.54 18.11
CA ASP A 190 5.24 4.34 19.53
C ASP A 190 4.45 3.19 20.19
N THR A 191 3.31 2.81 19.62
CA THR A 191 2.44 1.74 20.14
C THR A 191 2.65 0.39 19.44
N LEU A 192 3.30 0.39 18.27
CA LEU A 192 3.63 -0.82 17.52
C LEU A 192 4.66 -1.69 18.27
N PRO A 193 4.56 -3.03 18.22
CA PRO A 193 5.45 -3.92 18.95
C PRO A 193 6.91 -3.79 18.49
N ALA A 194 7.84 -4.09 19.40
CA ALA A 194 9.22 -4.33 18.99
C ALA A 194 9.30 -5.63 18.17
N VAL A 195 9.94 -5.58 17.01
CA VAL A 195 9.95 -6.69 16.04
C VAL A 195 11.34 -7.01 15.52
N ASP A 196 11.48 -8.19 14.91
CA ASP A 196 12.71 -8.55 14.21
C ASP A 196 12.90 -7.69 12.95
N LEU A 197 11.82 -7.40 12.22
CA LEU A 197 11.86 -6.67 10.96
C LEU A 197 10.77 -5.60 10.83
N CYS A 198 11.13 -4.39 10.43
CA CYS A 198 10.17 -3.36 10.03
C CYS A 198 10.36 -3.04 8.54
N TYR A 199 9.28 -3.15 7.78
CA TYR A 199 9.22 -2.73 6.39
C TYR A 199 8.59 -1.34 6.27
N VAL A 200 9.27 -0.45 5.55
CA VAL A 200 8.93 0.96 5.42
C VAL A 200 8.84 1.33 3.93
N ASP A 201 7.66 1.80 3.50
CA ASP A 201 7.39 2.23 2.12
C ASP A 201 6.51 3.49 2.12
N PRO A 202 7.05 4.64 2.58
CA PRO A 202 6.26 5.84 2.78
C PRO A 202 5.83 6.44 1.43
N PRO A 203 4.73 7.21 1.40
CA PRO A 203 4.42 8.05 0.25
C PRO A 203 5.62 8.94 -0.10
N TYR A 204 6.03 8.91 -1.37
CA TYR A 204 7.20 9.64 -1.86
C TYR A 204 6.86 10.80 -2.81
N ASN A 205 5.56 11.10 -2.94
CA ASN A 205 5.04 12.14 -3.83
C ASN A 205 3.75 12.78 -3.25
N GLN A 206 3.18 13.72 -4.00
CA GLN A 206 2.02 14.50 -3.60
C GLN A 206 0.68 13.74 -3.67
N HIS A 207 0.67 12.46 -4.05
CA HIS A 207 -0.56 11.69 -4.19
C HIS A 207 -1.20 11.39 -2.83
N ARG A 208 -2.33 12.04 -2.57
CA ARG A 208 -3.12 11.83 -1.37
C ARG A 208 -3.98 10.58 -1.52
N TYR A 209 -3.60 9.49 -0.86
CA TYR A 209 -4.30 8.21 -0.93
C TYR A 209 -5.76 8.31 -0.48
N PHE A 210 -6.06 9.08 0.57
CA PHE A 210 -7.44 9.34 1.00
C PHE A 210 -8.31 9.93 -0.12
N ALA A 211 -7.78 10.89 -0.88
CA ALA A 211 -8.48 11.49 -2.02
C ALA A 211 -8.57 10.52 -3.21
N ASN A 212 -7.48 9.82 -3.52
CA ASN A 212 -7.39 8.90 -4.66
C ASN A 212 -8.25 7.65 -4.50
N TYR A 213 -8.61 7.30 -3.27
CA TYR A 213 -9.37 6.09 -2.91
C TYR A 213 -10.64 6.41 -2.10
N HIS A 214 -11.24 7.58 -2.35
CA HIS A 214 -12.38 8.09 -1.57
C HIS A 214 -13.66 7.24 -1.68
N VAL A 215 -13.85 6.50 -2.78
CA VAL A 215 -14.99 5.58 -2.92
C VAL A 215 -14.79 4.37 -2.01
N TRP A 216 -13.56 3.91 -1.82
CA TRP A 216 -13.24 2.86 -0.85
C TRP A 216 -13.41 3.34 0.60
N GLU A 217 -12.98 4.56 0.91
CA GLU A 217 -13.29 5.18 2.21
C GLU A 217 -14.80 5.22 2.46
N THR A 218 -15.59 5.64 1.46
CA THR A 218 -17.05 5.72 1.59
C THR A 218 -17.70 4.34 1.75
N LEU A 219 -17.28 3.35 0.97
CA LEU A 219 -17.82 1.99 1.05
C LEU A 219 -17.51 1.35 2.42
N VAL A 220 -16.31 1.55 2.95
CA VAL A 220 -15.87 0.97 4.22
C VAL A 220 -16.48 1.69 5.42
N ARG A 221 -16.39 3.02 5.48
CA ARG A 221 -17.00 3.84 6.54
C ARG A 221 -18.52 3.76 6.53
N TRP A 222 -19.08 3.48 5.35
CA TRP A 222 -20.52 3.34 5.12
C TRP A 222 -21.34 4.53 5.58
N ASP A 223 -20.79 5.70 5.31
CA ASP A 223 -21.42 7.00 5.48
C ASP A 223 -21.89 7.56 4.12
N ALA A 224 -22.59 8.69 4.17
CA ALA A 224 -23.13 9.39 3.01
C ALA A 224 -22.68 10.86 3.04
N PRO A 225 -21.39 11.15 2.83
CA PRO A 225 -20.87 12.51 2.93
C PRO A 225 -21.39 13.38 1.78
N ASP A 226 -21.44 14.68 2.01
CA ASP A 226 -21.51 15.63 0.89
C ASP A 226 -20.28 15.45 -0.03
N HIS A 227 -20.45 15.80 -1.30
CA HIS A 227 -19.41 15.67 -2.31
C HIS A 227 -19.26 16.88 -3.20
N TYR A 228 -18.11 16.97 -3.88
CA TYR A 228 -17.80 18.05 -4.80
C TYR A 228 -17.12 17.57 -6.09
N GLY A 229 -17.31 18.36 -7.13
CA GLY A 229 -16.72 18.14 -8.45
C GLY A 229 -17.31 16.94 -9.20
N VAL A 230 -16.92 16.80 -10.46
CA VAL A 230 -17.44 15.77 -11.38
C VAL A 230 -17.17 14.34 -10.88
N ALA A 231 -16.10 14.17 -10.10
CA ALA A 231 -15.68 12.90 -9.51
C ALA A 231 -16.44 12.55 -8.21
N CYS A 232 -17.36 13.41 -7.74
CA CYS A 232 -18.08 13.24 -6.47
C CYS A 232 -17.15 12.92 -5.29
N LYS A 233 -16.07 13.69 -5.16
CA LYS A 233 -15.13 13.50 -4.05
C LYS A 233 -15.77 13.96 -2.76
N ARG A 234 -15.60 13.18 -1.70
CA ARG A 234 -16.06 13.51 -0.35
C ARG A 234 -15.53 14.89 0.09
N VAL A 235 -16.36 15.71 0.75
CA VAL A 235 -15.96 17.05 1.21
C VAL A 235 -14.79 17.03 2.19
N ASP A 236 -14.75 16.02 3.07
CA ASP A 236 -13.74 15.80 4.11
C ASP A 236 -12.32 15.56 3.55
N VAL A 237 -12.20 15.28 2.25
CA VAL A 237 -10.90 15.28 1.54
C VAL A 237 -10.19 16.63 1.68
N ARG A 238 -10.91 17.73 1.92
CA ARG A 238 -10.31 19.07 2.08
C ARG A 238 -9.84 19.35 3.50
N ASP A 239 -10.25 18.55 4.47
CA ASP A 239 -9.96 18.77 5.88
C ASP A 239 -8.49 18.50 6.17
N ASP A 240 -7.93 19.25 7.13
CA ASP A 240 -6.52 19.08 7.50
C ASP A 240 -6.26 17.72 8.15
N GLU A 241 -7.26 17.14 8.82
CA GLU A 241 -7.18 15.78 9.37
C GLU A 241 -6.98 14.71 8.30
N THR A 242 -7.40 14.92 7.05
CA THR A 242 -7.19 13.93 5.97
C THR A 242 -5.89 14.17 5.21
N ARG A 243 -5.06 15.12 5.65
CA ARG A 243 -3.74 15.40 5.08
C ARG A 243 -2.67 14.61 5.82
N SER A 244 -1.66 14.17 5.07
CA SER A 244 -0.50 13.49 5.63
C SER A 244 0.75 14.35 5.43
N VAL A 245 1.58 14.42 6.47
CA VAL A 245 2.91 15.05 6.42
C VAL A 245 3.82 14.41 5.37
N PHE A 246 3.56 13.15 5.00
CA PHE A 246 4.29 12.42 3.96
C PHE A 246 3.90 12.84 2.54
N ASN A 247 2.78 13.55 2.33
CA ASN A 247 2.38 14.04 1.00
C ASN A 247 2.92 15.43 0.65
N SER A 248 3.91 15.93 1.37
CA SER A 248 4.51 17.25 1.14
C SER A 248 6.03 17.17 1.07
N ARG A 249 6.60 17.67 -0.03
CA ARG A 249 8.06 17.71 -0.26
C ARG A 249 8.82 18.42 0.87
N ARG A 250 8.18 19.41 1.51
CA ARG A 250 8.77 20.21 2.58
C ARG A 250 8.80 19.47 3.91
N THR A 251 7.79 18.65 4.20
CA THR A 251 7.59 18.04 5.53
C THR A 251 7.98 16.57 5.59
N MET A 252 7.88 15.86 4.46
CA MET A 252 8.13 14.41 4.39
C MET A 252 9.53 14.02 4.89
N PRO A 253 10.64 14.69 4.52
CA PRO A 253 11.96 14.27 4.97
C PRO A 253 12.15 14.28 6.49
N ALA A 254 11.66 15.33 7.16
CA ALA A 254 11.74 15.43 8.62
C ALA A 254 10.81 14.41 9.30
N ALA A 255 9.60 14.21 8.77
CA ALA A 255 8.67 13.22 9.29
C ALA A 255 9.21 11.79 9.15
N LEU A 256 9.85 11.46 8.02
CA LEU A 256 10.44 10.14 7.81
C LEU A 256 11.62 9.89 8.76
N ALA A 257 12.52 10.86 8.92
CA ALA A 257 13.64 10.74 9.87
C ALA A 257 13.15 10.54 11.31
N ASP A 258 12.11 11.26 11.72
CA ASP A 258 11.47 11.12 13.04
C ASP A 258 10.78 9.75 13.23
N VAL A 259 10.14 9.22 12.18
CA VAL A 259 9.57 7.85 12.26
C VAL A 259 10.68 6.82 12.36
N LEU A 260 11.73 6.90 11.53
CA LEU A 260 12.81 5.93 11.51
C LEU A 260 13.57 5.88 12.85
N SER A 261 13.75 7.02 13.52
CA SER A 261 14.40 7.07 14.84
C SER A 261 13.56 6.45 15.96
N ARG A 262 12.24 6.34 15.77
CA ARG A 262 11.30 5.75 16.74
C ARG A 262 10.94 4.30 16.44
N VAL A 263 11.27 3.78 15.25
CA VAL A 263 11.01 2.38 14.88
C VAL A 263 11.80 1.44 15.80
N ARG A 264 11.07 0.51 16.44
CA ARG A 264 11.65 -0.52 17.30
C ARG A 264 11.84 -1.83 16.54
N ALA A 265 12.87 -1.92 15.72
CA ALA A 265 13.17 -3.12 14.94
C ALA A 265 14.67 -3.46 14.89
N LYS A 266 15.01 -4.75 14.86
CA LYS A 266 16.40 -5.19 14.69
C LYS A 266 16.92 -4.94 13.27
N THR A 267 16.04 -5.12 12.28
CA THR A 267 16.32 -4.85 10.87
C THR A 267 15.21 -3.99 10.29
N VAL A 268 15.59 -2.95 9.56
CA VAL A 268 14.69 -2.11 8.78
C VAL A 268 14.94 -2.38 7.30
N ILE A 269 13.88 -2.71 6.58
CA ILE A 269 13.87 -2.76 5.12
C ILE A 269 13.06 -1.56 4.63
N LEU A 270 13.68 -0.70 3.84
CA LEU A 270 13.01 0.46 3.28
C LEU A 270 13.06 0.41 1.76
N SER A 271 11.90 0.40 1.11
CA SER A 271 11.84 0.53 -0.35
C SER A 271 11.63 1.96 -0.76
N TYR A 272 12.28 2.38 -1.84
CA TYR A 272 12.28 3.77 -2.26
C TYR A 272 12.52 3.92 -3.76
N ASN A 273 11.71 4.75 -4.41
CA ASN A 273 11.82 4.99 -5.84
C ASN A 273 12.84 6.10 -6.18
N ASP A 274 13.53 6.03 -7.32
CA ASP A 274 14.50 7.03 -7.77
C ASP A 274 13.89 8.40 -8.16
N GLU A 275 12.58 8.51 -8.38
CA GLU A 275 11.87 9.78 -8.64
C GLU A 275 11.45 10.55 -7.37
N SER A 276 11.87 10.08 -6.21
CA SER A 276 11.36 10.58 -4.94
C SER A 276 12.10 11.82 -4.43
N TRP A 277 11.58 12.43 -3.36
CA TRP A 277 12.09 13.72 -2.85
C TRP A 277 13.40 13.66 -2.04
N ILE A 278 13.80 12.49 -1.55
CA ILE A 278 15.02 12.25 -0.75
C ILE A 278 16.00 11.48 -1.63
N THR A 279 17.28 11.82 -1.58
CA THR A 279 18.30 11.05 -2.32
C THR A 279 18.65 9.75 -1.60
N ALA A 280 19.20 8.77 -2.32
CA ALA A 280 19.65 7.52 -1.70
C ALA A 280 20.71 7.73 -0.60
N ALA A 281 21.59 8.72 -0.76
CA ALA A 281 22.57 9.09 0.25
C ALA A 281 21.91 9.62 1.53
N GLN A 282 20.98 10.57 1.39
CA GLN A 282 20.22 11.11 2.53
C GLN A 282 19.42 10.02 3.25
N MET A 283 18.82 9.08 2.52
CA MET A 283 18.08 7.96 3.11
C MET A 283 19.01 7.06 3.94
N ALA A 284 20.20 6.75 3.41
CA ALA A 284 21.17 5.94 4.14
C ALA A 284 21.70 6.68 5.38
N ASP A 285 21.90 8.00 5.31
CA ASP A 285 22.30 8.81 6.45
C ASP A 285 21.20 8.81 7.52
N MET A 286 19.93 8.99 7.16
CA MET A 286 18.80 8.88 8.09
C MET A 286 18.76 7.53 8.83
N LEU A 287 19.02 6.43 8.12
CA LEU A 287 19.06 5.09 8.71
C LEU A 287 20.26 4.93 9.68
N ARG A 288 21.43 5.50 9.36
CA ARG A 288 22.59 5.49 10.27
C ARG A 288 22.33 6.36 11.51
N ASP A 289 21.78 7.55 11.30
CA ASP A 289 21.42 8.50 12.37
C ASP A 289 20.35 7.92 13.31
N SER A 290 19.54 6.97 12.81
CA SER A 290 18.57 6.20 13.61
C SER A 290 19.20 5.07 14.43
N GLY A 291 20.54 4.93 14.41
CA GLY A 291 21.29 3.99 15.26
C GLY A 291 21.61 2.64 14.62
N HIS A 292 21.43 2.47 13.31
CA HIS A 292 21.79 1.23 12.63
C HIS A 292 23.29 1.16 12.32
N GLU A 293 23.95 0.08 12.76
CA GLU A 293 25.39 -0.15 12.58
C GLU A 293 25.81 -0.26 11.11
N ALA A 294 24.97 -0.88 10.29
CA ALA A 294 25.22 -1.10 8.88
C ALA A 294 23.99 -0.74 8.04
N VAL A 295 24.23 -0.24 6.83
CA VAL A 295 23.22 0.05 5.82
C VAL A 295 23.74 -0.41 4.46
N GLU A 296 23.03 -1.32 3.81
CA GLU A 296 23.27 -1.73 2.41
C GLU A 296 22.11 -1.30 1.50
N VAL A 297 22.43 -1.06 0.22
CA VAL A 297 21.46 -0.59 -0.79
C VAL A 297 21.48 -1.52 -2.01
N PHE A 298 20.31 -2.00 -2.37
CA PHE A 298 20.08 -2.84 -3.55
C PHE A 298 19.27 -2.06 -4.58
N ALA A 299 19.66 -2.14 -5.85
CA ALA A 299 18.93 -1.51 -6.94
C ALA A 299 18.23 -2.56 -7.80
N PHE A 300 16.95 -2.32 -8.08
CA PHE A 300 16.10 -3.17 -8.89
C PHE A 300 15.52 -2.35 -10.05
N ASP A 301 15.96 -2.67 -11.26
CA ASP A 301 15.44 -2.02 -12.45
C ASP A 301 14.05 -2.56 -12.82
N SER A 302 13.10 -1.65 -13.06
CA SER A 302 11.78 -1.99 -13.56
C SER A 302 11.41 -1.16 -14.80
N LYS A 303 10.59 -1.72 -15.69
CA LYS A 303 10.00 -0.95 -16.80
C LYS A 303 8.93 -0.02 -16.22
N ARG A 304 8.94 1.26 -16.62
CA ARG A 304 8.00 2.27 -16.10
C ARG A 304 6.55 1.96 -16.49
N TYR A 305 5.60 2.34 -15.62
CA TYR A 305 4.16 2.16 -15.86
C TYR A 305 3.67 2.93 -17.10
N VAL A 306 2.85 2.26 -17.93
CA VAL A 306 2.39 2.73 -19.27
C VAL A 306 1.64 4.07 -19.22
N GLY A 307 1.07 4.46 -18.07
CA GLY A 307 0.41 5.78 -17.91
C GLY A 307 1.32 6.97 -18.21
N ALA A 308 2.64 6.85 -18.02
CA ALA A 308 3.62 7.89 -18.36
C ALA A 308 3.87 8.02 -19.89
N GLN A 309 3.45 7.03 -20.69
CA GLN A 309 3.58 7.05 -22.15
C GLN A 309 2.38 7.72 -22.84
N ILE A 310 1.24 7.82 -22.16
CA ILE A 310 -0.02 8.33 -22.72
C ILE A 310 -0.09 9.87 -22.65
N GLY A 311 0.57 10.50 -21.66
CA GLY A 311 0.55 11.95 -21.43
C GLY A 311 1.38 12.80 -22.42
N ILE A 312 1.99 12.20 -23.44
CA ILE A 312 2.81 12.92 -24.41
C ILE A 312 2.00 13.53 -25.56
N HIS A 313 0.70 13.27 -25.68
CA HIS A 313 -0.16 13.83 -26.73
C HIS A 313 -1.31 14.65 -26.13
N SER A 314 -1.55 15.84 -26.69
CA SER A 314 -2.70 16.68 -26.34
C SER A 314 -4.02 16.05 -26.84
N PRO A 315 -5.19 16.55 -26.40
CA PRO A 315 -6.49 16.13 -26.96
C PRO A 315 -6.60 16.33 -28.48
N ALA A 316 -5.75 17.17 -29.07
CA ALA A 316 -5.65 17.41 -30.52
C ALA A 316 -4.61 16.52 -31.22
N GLY A 317 -4.08 15.48 -30.55
CA GLY A 317 -3.10 14.54 -31.10
C GLY A 317 -1.67 15.10 -31.25
N LYS A 318 -1.39 16.32 -30.79
CA LYS A 318 -0.06 16.93 -30.88
C LYS A 318 0.84 16.41 -29.77
N LYS A 319 2.08 16.03 -30.11
CA LYS A 319 3.09 15.66 -29.11
C LYS A 319 3.46 16.88 -28.26
N VAL A 320 3.14 16.86 -26.97
CA VAL A 320 3.35 17.96 -25.99
C VAL A 320 4.38 17.61 -24.91
N GLY A 321 5.03 16.45 -24.98
CA GLY A 321 6.08 16.04 -24.05
C GLY A 321 7.14 15.13 -24.69
N ALA A 322 8.32 15.08 -24.10
CA ALA A 322 9.34 14.08 -24.39
C ALA A 322 9.08 12.83 -23.52
N VAL A 323 9.31 11.65 -24.08
CA VAL A 323 9.33 10.40 -23.29
C VAL A 323 10.54 10.51 -22.35
N SER A 324 10.30 10.72 -21.04
CA SER A 324 11.36 10.62 -20.04
C SER A 324 11.66 9.15 -19.71
N HIS A 325 12.69 8.90 -18.90
CA HIS A 325 13.28 7.59 -18.58
C HIS A 325 12.26 6.43 -18.62
N LEU A 326 12.53 5.45 -19.50
CA LEU A 326 11.69 4.27 -19.74
C LEU A 326 11.82 3.20 -18.65
N ARG A 327 12.74 3.40 -17.71
CA ARG A 327 13.05 2.53 -16.59
C ARG A 327 12.96 3.33 -15.30
N ASN A 328 12.45 2.70 -14.26
CA ASN A 328 12.43 3.22 -12.90
C ASN A 328 13.31 2.32 -12.05
N THR A 329 14.19 2.90 -11.26
CA THR A 329 15.04 2.16 -10.33
C THR A 329 14.36 2.17 -8.97
N GLU A 330 14.01 0.99 -8.48
CA GLU A 330 13.59 0.85 -7.08
C GLU A 330 14.83 0.52 -6.24
N TYR A 331 15.12 1.36 -5.26
CA TYR A 331 16.12 1.10 -4.25
C TYR A 331 15.48 0.39 -3.06
N VAL A 332 16.17 -0.62 -2.54
CA VAL A 332 15.82 -1.24 -1.25
C VAL A 332 17.01 -1.10 -0.33
N PHE A 333 16.79 -0.40 0.79
CA PHE A 333 17.74 -0.22 1.86
C PHE A 333 17.52 -1.31 2.89
N VAL A 334 18.61 -1.90 3.39
CA VAL A 334 18.59 -2.84 4.52
C VAL A 334 19.50 -2.26 5.59
N ALA A 335 18.93 -1.96 6.75
CA ALA A 335 19.63 -1.36 7.87
C ALA A 335 19.45 -2.19 9.15
N GLY A 336 20.48 -2.30 9.97
CA GLY A 336 20.45 -3.08 11.20
C GLY A 336 21.83 -3.35 11.76
N GLY A 337 21.95 -4.38 12.59
CA GLY A 337 23.26 -4.89 13.03
C GLY A 337 24.08 -5.43 11.86
N ALA A 338 25.41 -5.31 11.94
CA ALA A 338 26.29 -5.61 10.81
C ALA A 338 26.16 -7.06 10.29
N GLN A 339 25.89 -8.03 11.18
CA GLN A 339 25.67 -9.42 10.79
C GLN A 339 24.36 -9.62 10.03
N ALA A 340 23.24 -9.06 10.54
CA ALA A 340 21.93 -9.19 9.90
C ALA A 340 21.93 -8.59 8.48
N VAL A 341 22.58 -7.43 8.29
CA VAL A 341 22.72 -6.82 6.97
C VAL A 341 23.53 -7.72 6.02
N ARG A 342 24.63 -8.31 6.49
CA ARG A 342 25.43 -9.27 5.70
C ARG A 342 24.61 -10.51 5.32
N ASP A 343 23.83 -11.05 6.25
CA ASP A 343 23.01 -12.25 6.02
C ASP A 343 21.95 -11.99 4.94
N VAL A 344 21.24 -10.85 5.03
CA VAL A 344 20.31 -10.41 3.98
C VAL A 344 21.02 -10.23 2.64
N ALA A 345 22.17 -9.57 2.64
CA ALA A 345 22.93 -9.32 1.43
C ALA A 345 23.51 -10.60 0.79
N ALA A 346 23.79 -11.63 1.59
CA ALA A 346 24.21 -12.95 1.12
C ALA A 346 23.02 -13.75 0.57
N GLY A 347 21.87 -13.73 1.25
CA GLY A 347 20.64 -14.40 0.81
C GLY A 347 20.12 -13.89 -0.54
N LEU A 348 20.36 -12.62 -0.85
CA LEU A 348 19.98 -12.02 -2.13
C LEU A 348 20.90 -12.37 -3.30
N ALA A 349 22.13 -12.82 -3.07
CA ALA A 349 23.07 -13.17 -4.14
C ALA A 349 22.55 -14.33 -5.02
N GLY A 350 21.57 -15.11 -4.52
CA GLY A 350 20.89 -16.18 -5.27
C GLY A 350 19.51 -15.79 -5.85
N VAL A 351 18.99 -14.58 -5.61
CA VAL A 351 17.67 -14.14 -6.07
C VAL A 351 17.82 -13.29 -7.34
N ALA A 352 17.26 -13.75 -8.46
CA ALA A 352 17.39 -13.08 -9.75
C ALA A 352 16.87 -11.63 -9.72
N GLY A 353 17.71 -10.68 -10.17
CA GLY A 353 17.28 -9.31 -10.51
C GLY A 353 17.77 -8.19 -9.59
N GLY A 354 18.39 -8.48 -8.45
CA GLY A 354 19.01 -7.46 -7.58
C GLY A 354 20.48 -7.26 -7.92
N GLN A 355 20.87 -6.10 -8.42
CA GLN A 355 22.27 -5.71 -8.45
C GLN A 355 22.60 -4.94 -7.17
N ARG A 356 23.63 -5.37 -6.44
CA ARG A 356 24.19 -4.56 -5.34
C ARG A 356 24.63 -3.22 -5.94
N SER A 357 24.07 -2.13 -5.46
CA SER A 357 24.47 -0.81 -5.91
C SER A 357 25.55 -0.29 -4.95
N ARG A 358 26.75 -0.01 -5.48
CA ARG A 358 27.89 0.54 -4.72
C ARG A 358 27.68 2.03 -4.37
N VAL A 359 26.54 2.42 -3.81
CA VAL A 359 26.28 3.84 -3.57
C VAL A 359 27.07 4.38 -2.37
N LEU A 360 27.55 3.57 -1.43
CA LEU A 360 28.20 4.12 -0.22
C LEU A 360 29.37 3.26 0.29
N ASP A 361 30.47 3.20 -0.47
CA ASP A 361 31.80 3.07 0.13
C ASP A 361 32.29 4.49 0.47
N ARG A 362 31.80 5.03 1.59
CA ARG A 362 32.43 6.18 2.25
C ARG A 362 32.69 5.82 3.69
N THR A 363 33.68 4.97 3.87
CA THR A 363 34.47 4.91 5.09
C THR A 363 35.93 5.12 4.67
N ALA A 364 36.54 6.20 5.18
CA ALA A 364 37.99 6.40 5.25
C ALA A 364 38.82 6.60 3.95
N ALA A 365 38.49 7.59 3.11
CA ALA A 365 39.43 8.06 2.05
C ALA A 365 39.49 9.59 1.87
N ALA A 366 39.27 10.38 2.93
CA ALA A 366 39.45 11.84 2.90
C ALA A 366 40.17 12.40 4.15
N LEU A 367 40.97 11.56 4.82
CA LEU A 367 41.91 11.97 5.87
C LEU A 367 43.26 11.34 5.56
N GLY A 368 44.04 11.98 4.70
CA GLY A 368 45.40 11.54 4.40
C GLY A 368 45.91 12.00 3.05
N THR A 369 46.25 13.29 2.94
CA THR A 369 47.47 13.80 2.29
C THR A 369 47.37 15.32 2.15
N LEU A 370 47.56 16.04 3.26
CA LEU A 370 48.17 17.37 3.23
C LEU A 370 49.05 17.49 4.48
N SER A 371 50.23 16.87 4.39
CA SER A 371 51.38 17.26 5.18
C SER A 371 52.63 17.17 4.31
N THR A 372 53.42 18.23 4.40
CA THR A 372 54.79 18.44 3.89
C THR A 372 54.96 18.75 2.40
N GLY A 373 55.52 19.95 2.12
CA GLY A 373 56.20 20.20 0.86
C GLY A 373 56.31 21.66 0.40
N LEU A 374 57.03 22.48 1.18
CA LEU A 374 57.68 23.78 0.85
C LEU A 374 56.83 24.98 0.41
#